data_AF-A0ABD7GSZ2-F1
#
_entry.id   AF-A0ABD7GSZ2-F1
#
_cell.length_a   1.000
_cell.length_b   1.000
_cell.length_c   1.000
_cell.angle_alpha   90.00
_cell.angle_beta   90.00
_cell.angle_gamma   90.00
#
_symmetry.space_group_name_H-M   'P 1'
#
loop_
_entity.id
_entity.type
_entity.pdbx_description
1 polymer ?
#
loop_
_entity_poly.entity_id
_entity_poly.type
_entity_poly.pdbx_seq_one_letter_code
_entity_poly.pdbx_strand_id
1 'polypeptide(L)'
;MNVYKLNVRTQGYWFLNKDEYEQRTARRSPWYKVSDEGKPRYFAICPACNNPIQIIGFYKLPSNVNSPFAKHYGTSVPGVGIFDHEAYLDCPYSDTTKSTSSDKGKRTPSELSRQILEILIEHFDKVIWMLSTVTGIKIEEKLALDMLKQYKQEEGWLYSKATLMNIPWIFAYMSDNQKFLFKKINDLKLLQKLVSLAPDELDMTSRGYIVKAATCKKRIELGVYYTRHHSAVTEHILSESMDMVILLEVNGEKPRELYRKSIDFDFNYFNNIVNFSSWKSTELGNKLLMHAKDILGECL
;
A
#
# COMPACT_ATOMS: atom_id res chain seq x y z
N MET A 1 -14.72 9.24 -5.69
CA MET A 1 -14.28 7.89 -5.29
C MET A 1 -15.44 6.91 -5.42
N ASN A 2 -15.17 5.67 -5.80
CA ASN A 2 -16.17 4.59 -5.95
C ASN A 2 -16.14 3.57 -4.79
N VAL A 3 -15.45 3.89 -3.70
CA VAL A 3 -15.28 3.05 -2.51
C VAL A 3 -15.63 3.82 -1.24
N TYR A 4 -15.98 3.10 -0.17
CA TYR A 4 -16.26 3.66 1.14
C TYR A 4 -15.96 2.66 2.27
N LYS A 5 -15.75 3.17 3.48
CA LYS A 5 -15.82 2.37 4.71
C LYS A 5 -16.77 2.98 5.74
N LEU A 6 -17.05 2.23 6.80
CA LEU A 6 -17.99 2.61 7.87
C LEU A 6 -17.37 2.55 9.27
N ASN A 7 -16.08 2.23 9.38
CA ASN A 7 -15.38 2.20 10.65
C ASN A 7 -13.95 2.72 10.46
N VAL A 8 -13.51 3.62 11.34
CA VAL A 8 -12.16 4.18 11.31
C VAL A 8 -11.11 3.22 11.86
N ARG A 9 -11.49 2.34 12.80
CA ARG A 9 -10.58 1.45 13.54
C ARG A 9 -10.28 0.14 12.83
N THR A 10 -11.19 -0.33 11.98
CA THR A 10 -11.01 -1.59 11.26
C THR A 10 -10.58 -1.31 9.84
N GLN A 11 -9.56 -2.03 9.38
CA GLN A 11 -9.23 -2.06 7.97
C GLN A 11 -10.33 -2.83 7.22
N GLY A 12 -10.92 -2.25 6.18
CA GLY A 12 -12.08 -2.82 5.51
C GLY A 12 -12.87 -1.76 4.75
N TYR A 13 -13.00 -1.92 3.44
CA TYR A 13 -13.84 -1.06 2.61
C TYR A 13 -14.61 -1.85 1.56
N TRP A 14 -15.62 -1.20 0.97
CA TRP A 14 -16.49 -1.76 -0.05
C TRP A 14 -16.63 -0.79 -1.23
N PHE A 15 -16.96 -1.35 -2.40
CA PHE A 15 -17.42 -0.56 -3.53
C PHE A 15 -18.79 0.04 -3.25
N LEU A 16 -19.08 1.19 -3.87
CA LEU A 16 -20.39 1.81 -3.82
C LEU A 16 -21.44 0.88 -4.44
N ASN A 17 -22.24 0.27 -3.58
CA ASN A 17 -23.43 -0.48 -3.92
C ASN A 17 -24.53 -0.03 -2.97
N LYS A 18 -25.66 0.43 -3.53
CA LYS A 18 -26.76 1.00 -2.75
C LYS A 18 -27.34 -0.01 -1.76
N ASP A 19 -27.65 -1.22 -2.23
CA ASP A 19 -28.35 -2.23 -1.43
C ASP A 19 -27.45 -2.75 -0.30
N GLU A 20 -26.16 -2.97 -0.58
CA GLU A 20 -25.19 -3.32 0.46
C GLU A 20 -25.00 -2.18 1.47
N TYR A 21 -24.95 -0.93 1.01
CA TYR A 21 -24.85 0.22 1.91
C TYR A 21 -26.07 0.33 2.81
N GLU A 22 -27.28 0.19 2.28
CA GLU A 22 -28.52 0.18 3.06
C GLU A 22 -28.51 -0.92 4.13
N GLN A 23 -28.09 -2.14 3.75
CA GLN A 23 -27.98 -3.27 4.68
C GLN A 23 -26.97 -2.98 5.80
N ARG A 24 -25.75 -2.52 5.45
CA ARG A 24 -24.66 -2.28 6.41
C ARG A 24 -24.96 -1.12 7.36
N THR A 25 -25.65 -0.10 6.88
CA THR A 25 -25.97 1.09 7.68
C THR A 25 -27.31 0.97 8.40
N ALA A 26 -28.12 -0.04 8.07
CA ALA A 26 -29.52 -0.16 8.45
C ALA A 26 -30.34 1.12 8.22
N ARG A 27 -29.88 1.99 7.30
CA ARG A 27 -30.43 3.32 7.03
C ARG A 27 -30.47 4.25 8.25
N ARG A 28 -29.52 4.11 9.18
CA ARG A 28 -29.50 4.85 10.46
C ARG A 28 -28.44 5.95 10.50
N SER A 29 -28.57 6.82 11.50
CA SER A 29 -27.49 7.71 11.95
C SER A 29 -26.24 6.88 12.29
N PRO A 30 -25.02 7.38 12.03
CA PRO A 30 -24.70 8.71 11.50
C PRO A 30 -24.67 8.79 9.97
N TRP A 31 -24.99 7.70 9.26
CA TRP A 31 -24.86 7.56 7.82
C TRP A 31 -25.96 8.27 7.04
N TYR A 32 -27.19 8.26 7.56
CA TYR A 32 -28.34 8.96 6.99
C TYR A 32 -28.60 10.23 7.80
N LYS A 33 -28.51 11.38 7.14
CA LYS A 33 -28.82 12.69 7.74
C LYS A 33 -29.70 13.51 6.80
N VAL A 34 -30.34 14.54 7.34
CA VAL A 34 -31.11 15.51 6.57
C VAL A 34 -30.38 16.86 6.67
N SER A 35 -30.21 17.56 5.55
CA SER A 35 -29.64 18.91 5.54
C SER A 35 -30.64 19.92 6.09
N ASP A 36 -30.18 21.14 6.38
CA ASP A 36 -31.05 22.25 6.80
C ASP A 36 -32.17 22.54 5.77
N GLU A 37 -31.91 22.31 4.48
CA GLU A 37 -32.90 22.41 3.39
C GLU A 37 -33.90 21.22 3.30
N GLY A 38 -33.90 20.30 4.27
CA GLY A 38 -34.78 19.12 4.26
C GLY A 38 -34.38 18.00 3.28
N LYS A 39 -33.22 18.11 2.61
CA LYS A 39 -32.74 17.10 1.64
C LYS A 39 -31.95 15.98 2.32
N PRO A 40 -32.15 14.70 1.95
CA PRO A 40 -31.37 13.61 2.52
C PRO A 40 -29.91 13.66 2.04
N ARG A 41 -28.98 13.35 2.95
CA ARG A 41 -27.55 13.20 2.70
C ARG A 41 -27.08 11.85 3.25
N TYR A 42 -26.26 11.18 2.45
CA TYR A 42 -25.72 9.86 2.77
C TYR A 42 -24.22 9.99 2.99
N PHE A 43 -23.75 9.59 4.15
CA PHE A 43 -22.37 9.75 4.60
C PHE A 43 -21.68 8.40 4.75
N ALA A 44 -20.37 8.42 4.57
CA ALA A 44 -19.48 7.31 4.86
C ALA A 44 -18.09 7.86 5.17
N ILE A 45 -17.09 6.98 5.21
CA ILE A 45 -15.71 7.34 5.53
C ILE A 45 -14.81 7.04 4.32
N CYS A 46 -13.88 7.95 4.01
CA CYS A 46 -12.85 7.72 3.00
C CYS A 46 -11.92 6.58 3.46
N PRO A 47 -11.79 5.49 2.68
CA PRO A 47 -10.92 4.39 3.07
C PRO A 47 -9.43 4.74 3.02
N ALA A 48 -9.02 5.76 2.27
CA ALA A 48 -7.62 6.18 2.18
C ALA A 48 -7.16 7.03 3.38
N CYS A 49 -7.99 7.97 3.85
CA CYS A 49 -7.58 9.01 4.81
C CYS A 49 -8.52 9.22 6.01
N ASN A 50 -9.53 8.38 6.22
CA ASN A 50 -10.54 8.48 7.30
C ASN A 50 -11.44 9.72 7.31
N ASN A 51 -11.25 10.67 6.39
CA ASN A 51 -12.09 11.86 6.35
C ASN A 51 -13.54 11.53 6.00
N PRO A 52 -14.52 12.33 6.47
CA PRO A 52 -15.92 12.17 6.11
C PRO A 52 -16.13 12.34 4.60
N ILE A 53 -16.92 11.44 4.01
CA ILE A 53 -17.34 11.52 2.60
C ILE A 53 -18.85 11.54 2.51
N GLN A 54 -19.37 12.23 1.50
CA GLN A 54 -20.78 12.20 1.12
C GLN A 54 -20.92 11.35 -0.15
N ILE A 55 -21.86 10.42 -0.13
CA ILE A 55 -22.25 9.62 -1.30
C ILE A 55 -23.35 10.37 -2.06
N ILE A 56 -23.13 10.50 -3.36
CA ILE A 56 -24.00 11.16 -4.32
C ILE A 56 -24.53 10.10 -5.29
N GLY A 57 -25.82 10.14 -5.62
CA GLY A 57 -26.38 9.34 -6.71
C GLY A 57 -27.04 8.01 -6.33
N PHE A 58 -27.06 7.59 -5.05
CA PHE A 58 -27.72 6.32 -4.66
C PHE A 58 -29.23 6.27 -4.95
N TYR A 59 -29.95 7.38 -4.78
CA TYR A 59 -31.41 7.42 -4.99
C TYR A 59 -31.81 8.32 -6.15
N LYS A 60 -31.03 9.37 -6.39
CA LYS A 60 -31.23 10.29 -7.50
C LYS A 60 -29.86 10.72 -8.01
N LEU A 61 -29.54 10.32 -9.24
CA LEU A 61 -28.34 10.79 -9.93
C LEU A 61 -28.52 12.27 -10.30
N PRO A 62 -27.52 13.13 -10.02
CA PRO A 62 -27.50 14.48 -10.57
C PRO A 62 -27.43 14.45 -12.10
N SER A 63 -27.85 15.54 -12.74
CA SER A 63 -27.65 15.74 -14.18
C SER A 63 -26.16 15.62 -14.54
N ASN A 64 -25.84 14.95 -15.64
CA ASN A 64 -24.48 14.71 -16.14
C ASN A 64 -23.61 13.80 -15.26
N VAL A 65 -24.22 12.99 -14.38
CA VAL A 65 -23.52 11.96 -13.59
C VAL A 65 -24.01 10.58 -14.02
N ASN A 66 -23.09 9.74 -14.49
CA ASN A 66 -23.42 8.43 -15.06
C ASN A 66 -23.51 7.31 -14.00
N SER A 67 -22.94 7.51 -12.81
CA SER A 67 -22.92 6.52 -11.74
C SER A 67 -22.80 7.17 -10.36
N PRO A 68 -23.27 6.52 -9.29
CA PRO A 68 -23.03 6.99 -7.93
C PRO A 68 -21.53 7.15 -7.64
N PHE A 69 -21.19 8.20 -6.89
CA PHE A 69 -19.82 8.45 -6.46
C PHE A 69 -19.83 9.07 -5.07
N ALA A 70 -18.71 8.96 -4.37
CA ALA A 70 -18.49 9.66 -3.13
C ALA A 70 -17.44 10.76 -3.30
N LYS A 71 -17.60 11.83 -2.52
CA LYS A 71 -16.65 12.93 -2.45
C LYS A 71 -16.40 13.30 -0.99
N HIS A 72 -15.21 13.78 -0.69
CA HIS A 72 -14.93 14.37 0.62
C HIS A 72 -15.93 15.48 0.94
N TYR A 73 -16.39 15.52 2.19
CA TYR A 73 -17.34 16.54 2.63
C TYR A 73 -16.65 17.87 2.97
N GLY A 74 -15.36 17.82 3.32
CA GLY A 74 -14.53 19.01 3.58
C GLY A 74 -14.67 19.62 4.97
N THR A 75 -15.54 19.07 5.83
CA THR A 75 -15.70 19.48 7.23
C THR A 75 -16.06 18.28 8.11
N SER A 76 -15.99 18.46 9.44
CA SER A 76 -16.38 17.42 10.40
C SER A 76 -17.86 17.09 10.33
N VAL A 77 -18.19 15.80 10.44
CA VAL A 77 -19.57 15.29 10.49
C VAL A 77 -19.69 14.40 11.73
N PRO A 78 -20.52 14.75 12.73
CA PRO A 78 -20.62 13.97 13.97
C PRO A 78 -20.92 12.50 13.71
N GLY A 79 -20.07 11.62 14.25
CA GLY A 79 -20.17 10.16 14.11
C GLY A 79 -19.63 9.60 12.78
N VAL A 80 -19.14 10.43 11.87
CA VAL A 80 -18.63 9.98 10.55
C VAL A 80 -17.15 10.32 10.44
N GLY A 81 -16.28 9.32 10.52
CA GLY A 81 -14.86 9.49 10.24
C GLY A 81 -14.11 10.36 11.26
N ILE A 82 -12.90 10.77 10.87
CA ILE A 82 -12.06 11.71 11.60
C ILE A 82 -11.68 12.79 10.60
N PHE A 83 -12.16 14.01 10.81
CA PHE A 83 -11.80 15.11 9.93
C PHE A 83 -10.37 15.57 10.24
N ASP A 84 -9.49 15.43 9.26
CA ASP A 84 -8.09 15.85 9.28
C ASP A 84 -7.82 16.55 7.95
N HIS A 85 -7.60 17.86 8.01
CA HIS A 85 -7.45 18.71 6.84
C HIS A 85 -6.18 18.38 6.04
N GLU A 86 -5.07 18.09 6.70
CA GLU A 86 -3.81 17.76 6.01
C GLU A 86 -3.92 16.39 5.35
N ALA A 87 -4.50 15.41 6.04
CA ALA A 87 -4.79 14.10 5.46
C ALA A 87 -5.77 14.19 4.27
N TYR A 88 -6.69 15.16 4.28
CA TYR A 88 -7.55 15.47 3.15
C TYR A 88 -6.73 16.03 1.98
N LEU A 89 -5.86 17.02 2.21
CA LEU A 89 -5.03 17.64 1.17
C LEU A 89 -4.05 16.67 0.51
N ASP A 90 -3.62 15.63 1.23
CA ASP A 90 -2.71 14.60 0.74
C ASP A 90 -3.44 13.36 0.20
N CYS A 91 -4.77 13.30 0.32
CA CYS A 91 -5.55 12.15 -0.13
C CYS A 91 -5.59 12.09 -1.66
N PRO A 92 -5.29 10.94 -2.30
CA PRO A 92 -5.37 10.82 -3.75
C PRO A 92 -6.80 11.05 -4.30
N TYR A 93 -7.84 10.92 -3.47
CA TYR A 93 -9.23 11.18 -3.85
C TYR A 93 -9.71 12.63 -3.63
N SER A 94 -8.91 13.52 -3.04
CA SER A 94 -9.29 14.92 -2.84
C SER A 94 -8.96 15.80 -4.04
N ASP A 95 -7.99 15.40 -4.86
CA ASP A 95 -7.43 16.24 -5.91
C ASP A 95 -7.91 15.82 -7.30
N THR A 96 -8.64 16.70 -7.99
CA THR A 96 -9.05 16.50 -9.39
C THR A 96 -8.37 17.46 -10.35
N THR A 97 -7.48 18.35 -9.90
CA THR A 97 -6.93 19.43 -10.75
C THR A 97 -5.50 19.87 -10.45
N LYS A 98 -4.84 19.43 -9.37
CA LYS A 98 -3.43 19.76 -9.17
C LYS A 98 -2.57 18.71 -9.84
N SER A 99 -1.83 19.16 -10.85
CA SER A 99 -0.53 18.61 -11.21
C SER A 99 0.19 18.21 -9.92
N THR A 100 0.44 16.91 -9.75
CA THR A 100 1.31 16.35 -8.70
C THR A 100 2.74 16.86 -8.91
N SER A 101 2.97 18.13 -8.60
CA SER A 101 4.26 18.80 -8.75
C SER A 101 4.72 19.37 -7.42
N SER A 102 4.78 18.51 -6.42
CA SER A 102 5.86 18.47 -5.43
C SER A 102 5.70 17.17 -4.65
N ASP A 103 6.75 16.34 -4.61
CA ASP A 103 6.88 15.39 -3.52
C ASP A 103 6.86 16.22 -2.24
N LYS A 104 5.74 16.21 -1.51
CA LYS A 104 5.61 16.96 -0.25
C LYS A 104 6.48 16.39 0.87
N GLY A 105 7.46 15.55 0.55
CA GLY A 105 8.33 14.89 1.51
C GLY A 105 7.53 14.14 2.57
N LYS A 106 7.91 14.35 3.84
CA LYS A 106 7.22 13.81 5.01
C LYS A 106 6.07 14.71 5.44
N ARG A 107 4.90 14.13 5.72
CA ARG A 107 3.78 14.79 6.37
C ARG A 107 4.02 14.96 7.87
N THR A 108 3.30 15.89 8.48
CA THR A 108 3.21 15.99 9.94
C THR A 108 2.54 14.74 10.53
N PRO A 109 3.02 14.19 11.65
CA PRO A 109 2.35 13.09 12.33
C PRO A 109 0.88 13.40 12.65
N SER A 110 -0.01 12.45 12.37
CA SER A 110 -1.44 12.56 12.67
C SER A 110 -2.05 11.19 12.98
N GLU A 111 -3.35 11.17 13.31
CA GLU A 111 -4.08 9.91 13.54
C GLU A 111 -4.02 8.97 12.32
N LEU A 112 -3.97 9.52 11.10
CA LEU A 112 -3.80 8.71 9.90
C LEU A 112 -2.45 7.99 9.89
N SER A 113 -1.35 8.70 10.16
CA SER A 113 -0.01 8.10 10.15
C SER A 113 0.18 7.09 11.27
N ARG A 114 -0.44 7.34 12.43
CA ARG A 114 -0.49 6.40 13.56
C ARG A 114 -1.20 5.11 13.17
N GLN A 115 -2.37 5.18 12.52
CA GLN A 115 -3.09 3.99 12.06
C GLN A 115 -2.37 3.23 10.94
N ILE A 116 -1.64 3.92 10.06
CA ILE A 116 -0.79 3.27 9.06
C ILE A 116 0.27 2.39 9.76
N LEU A 117 0.91 2.92 10.81
CA LEU A 117 1.85 2.14 11.63
C LEU A 117 1.17 0.96 12.32
N GLU A 118 0.04 1.18 12.99
CA GLU A 118 -0.69 0.11 13.70
C GLU A 118 -1.03 -1.04 12.76
N ILE A 119 -1.63 -0.75 11.60
CA ILE A 119 -2.02 -1.76 10.62
C ILE A 119 -0.80 -2.48 10.05
N LEU A 120 0.30 -1.77 9.80
CA LEU A 120 1.54 -2.40 9.35
C LEU A 120 2.09 -3.39 10.40
N ILE A 121 2.11 -3.00 11.68
CA ILE A 121 2.58 -3.83 12.79
C ILE A 121 1.67 -5.06 12.97
N GLU A 122 0.36 -4.85 13.03
CA GLU A 122 -0.64 -5.89 13.28
C GLU A 122 -0.74 -6.92 12.15
N HIS A 123 -0.38 -6.54 10.92
CA HIS A 123 -0.51 -7.39 9.74
C HIS A 123 0.80 -7.58 8.99
N PHE A 124 1.94 -7.43 9.68
CA PHE A 124 3.25 -7.43 9.03
C PHE A 124 3.55 -8.75 8.29
N ASP A 125 3.16 -9.89 8.85
CA ASP A 125 3.31 -11.20 8.21
C ASP A 125 2.55 -11.30 6.88
N LYS A 126 1.32 -10.77 6.82
CA LYS A 126 0.50 -10.67 5.61
C LYS A 126 1.10 -9.71 4.59
N VAL A 127 1.63 -8.56 5.05
CA VAL A 127 2.33 -7.58 4.19
C VAL A 127 3.54 -8.23 3.52
N ILE A 128 4.38 -8.93 4.29
CA ILE A 128 5.56 -9.62 3.76
C ILE A 128 5.19 -10.75 2.78
N TRP A 129 4.14 -11.51 3.07
CA TRP A 129 3.65 -12.55 2.16
C TRP A 129 3.13 -11.95 0.84
N MET A 130 2.35 -10.88 0.93
CA MET A 130 1.82 -10.17 -0.23
C MET A 130 2.96 -9.62 -1.10
N LEU A 131 3.92 -8.91 -0.51
CA LEU A 131 5.07 -8.38 -1.23
C LEU A 131 5.92 -9.49 -1.85
N SER A 132 6.11 -10.61 -1.15
CA SER A 132 6.83 -11.77 -1.73
C SER A 132 6.14 -12.32 -2.97
N THR A 133 4.80 -12.28 -2.99
CA THR A 133 3.98 -12.76 -4.12
C THR A 133 4.05 -11.79 -5.29
N VAL A 134 3.84 -10.50 -5.04
CA VAL A 134 3.80 -9.46 -6.08
C VAL A 134 5.18 -9.22 -6.71
N THR A 135 6.24 -9.25 -5.90
CA THR A 135 7.61 -9.04 -6.39
C THR A 135 8.17 -10.28 -7.07
N GLY A 136 7.73 -11.48 -6.62
CA GLY A 136 8.29 -12.77 -7.01
C GLY A 136 9.56 -13.14 -6.23
N ILE A 137 10.08 -12.24 -5.37
CA ILE A 137 11.25 -12.46 -4.53
C ILE A 137 10.75 -12.94 -3.16
N LYS A 138 11.26 -14.07 -2.67
CA LYS A 138 10.90 -14.55 -1.33
C LYS A 138 11.54 -13.63 -0.28
N ILE A 139 10.69 -12.93 0.46
CA ILE A 139 11.13 -12.09 1.58
C ILE A 139 11.18 -12.95 2.84
N GLU A 140 12.39 -13.38 3.19
CA GLU A 140 12.67 -14.15 4.41
C GLU A 140 12.90 -13.22 5.61
N GLU A 141 12.90 -13.78 6.82
CA GLU A 141 12.99 -13.04 8.09
C GLU A 141 14.05 -11.93 8.09
N LYS A 142 15.28 -12.27 7.72
CA LYS A 142 16.39 -11.29 7.68
C LYS A 142 16.11 -10.13 6.72
N LEU A 143 15.59 -10.41 5.53
CA LEU A 143 15.30 -9.36 4.54
C LEU A 143 14.13 -8.48 5.01
N ALA A 144 13.09 -9.08 5.59
CA ALA A 144 11.99 -8.33 6.20
C ALA A 144 12.46 -7.43 7.36
N LEU A 145 13.40 -7.91 8.17
CA LEU A 145 14.00 -7.16 9.28
C LEU A 145 14.82 -5.97 8.77
N ASP A 146 15.62 -6.17 7.71
CA ASP A 146 16.40 -5.10 7.09
C ASP A 146 15.47 -4.03 6.48
N MET A 147 14.38 -4.45 5.83
CA MET A 147 13.33 -3.55 5.33
C MET A 147 12.64 -2.77 6.46
N LEU A 148 12.29 -3.40 7.60
CA LEU A 148 11.68 -2.73 8.75
C LEU A 148 12.57 -1.63 9.33
N LYS A 149 13.86 -1.93 9.50
CA LYS A 149 14.83 -0.97 10.04
C LYS A 149 14.97 0.23 9.11
N GLN A 150 15.03 0.00 7.80
CA GLN A 150 15.10 1.09 6.83
C GLN A 150 13.82 1.91 6.82
N TYR A 151 12.65 1.25 6.78
CA TYR A 151 11.35 1.91 6.86
C TYR A 151 11.21 2.80 8.10
N LYS A 152 11.75 2.35 9.24
CA LYS A 152 11.83 3.14 10.46
C LYS A 152 12.73 4.35 10.33
N GLN A 153 13.94 4.16 9.81
CA GLN A 153 14.90 5.25 9.60
C GLN A 153 14.34 6.34 8.69
N GLU A 154 13.61 5.94 7.64
CA GLU A 154 12.96 6.86 6.72
C GLU A 154 11.65 7.45 7.27
N GLU A 155 11.17 7.00 8.44
CA GLU A 155 9.85 7.32 8.98
C GLU A 155 8.76 7.12 7.92
N GLY A 156 8.79 5.97 7.23
CA GLY A 156 8.01 5.76 6.00
C GLY A 156 6.50 5.94 6.14
N TRP A 157 5.95 5.83 7.36
CA TRP A 157 4.53 6.10 7.66
C TRP A 157 4.15 7.59 7.54
N LEU A 158 5.16 8.47 7.58
CA LEU A 158 5.02 9.90 7.32
C LEU A 158 5.20 10.24 5.85
N TYR A 159 5.38 9.27 4.94
CA TYR A 159 5.39 9.62 3.52
C TYR A 159 4.06 10.27 3.11
N SER A 160 4.12 11.44 2.49
CA SER A 160 2.93 12.26 2.17
C SER A 160 1.91 11.57 1.26
N LYS A 161 2.28 10.52 0.52
CA LYS A 161 1.33 9.71 -0.27
C LYS A 161 0.95 8.37 0.38
N ALA A 162 1.35 8.13 1.63
CA ALA A 162 0.94 6.94 2.38
C ALA A 162 -0.54 7.02 2.79
N THR A 163 -1.32 6.00 2.51
CA THR A 163 -2.73 5.91 2.86
C THR A 163 -3.00 4.59 3.55
N LEU A 164 -4.17 4.43 4.17
CA LEU A 164 -4.55 3.12 4.73
C LEU A 164 -4.71 2.05 3.64
N MET A 165 -4.89 2.44 2.37
CA MET A 165 -5.12 1.50 1.28
C MET A 165 -3.81 0.95 0.70
N ASN A 166 -2.70 1.69 0.78
CA ASN A 166 -1.46 1.38 0.06
C ASN A 166 -0.28 0.95 0.96
N ILE A 167 -0.54 0.64 2.23
CA ILE A 167 0.47 0.31 3.25
C ILE A 167 1.56 -0.68 2.78
N PRO A 168 1.24 -1.83 2.15
CA PRO A 168 2.27 -2.79 1.75
C PRO A 168 3.28 -2.20 0.75
N TRP A 169 2.79 -1.47 -0.24
CA TRP A 169 3.64 -0.94 -1.29
C TRP A 169 4.45 0.26 -0.80
N ILE A 170 3.88 1.11 0.06
CA ILE A 170 4.64 2.20 0.68
C ILE A 170 5.69 1.67 1.63
N PHE A 171 5.42 0.58 2.35
CA PHE A 171 6.45 -0.12 3.12
C PHE A 171 7.62 -0.55 2.24
N ALA A 172 7.36 -1.16 1.09
CA ALA A 172 8.40 -1.52 0.13
C ALA A 172 9.11 -0.28 -0.44
N TYR A 173 8.36 0.75 -0.83
CA TYR A 173 8.88 2.00 -1.40
C TYR A 173 9.85 2.72 -0.48
N MET A 174 9.54 2.76 0.82
CA MET A 174 10.33 3.43 1.85
C MET A 174 11.39 2.51 2.49
N SER A 175 11.70 1.36 1.87
CA SER A 175 12.73 0.44 2.35
C SER A 175 14.06 0.53 1.60
N ASP A 176 14.23 1.51 0.71
CA ASP A 176 15.43 1.72 -0.12
C ASP A 176 15.93 0.45 -0.84
N ASN A 177 17.22 0.42 -1.20
CA ASN A 177 17.84 -0.70 -1.87
C ASN A 177 18.16 -1.84 -0.90
N GLN A 178 17.54 -2.98 -1.15
CA GLN A 178 17.67 -4.18 -0.34
C GLN A 178 18.45 -5.28 -1.06
N LYS A 179 19.40 -5.90 -0.36
CA LYS A 179 20.26 -6.94 -0.94
C LYS A 179 19.53 -8.29 -0.91
N PHE A 180 19.47 -8.96 -2.06
CA PHE A 180 18.77 -10.24 -2.17
C PHE A 180 19.51 -11.33 -2.98
N LEU A 181 20.82 -11.17 -3.20
CA LEU A 181 21.64 -12.29 -3.70
C LEU A 181 21.54 -13.50 -2.74
N PHE A 182 21.54 -14.72 -3.28
CA PHE A 182 21.34 -15.97 -2.53
C PHE A 182 19.93 -16.17 -1.96
N LYS A 183 18.95 -15.35 -2.36
CA LYS A 183 17.55 -15.53 -1.98
C LYS A 183 16.78 -16.38 -2.98
N LYS A 184 15.68 -16.97 -2.51
CA LYS A 184 14.76 -17.69 -3.38
C LYS A 184 13.93 -16.69 -4.19
N ILE A 185 13.80 -16.93 -5.49
CA ILE A 185 12.86 -16.24 -6.36
C ILE A 185 11.76 -17.24 -6.71
N ASN A 186 10.55 -16.97 -6.24
CA ASN A 186 9.38 -17.84 -6.46
C ASN A 186 8.86 -17.71 -7.91
N ASP A 187 9.05 -16.54 -8.53
CA ASP A 187 8.76 -16.35 -9.95
C ASP A 187 9.92 -16.89 -10.82
N LEU A 188 9.72 -18.10 -11.36
CA LEU A 188 10.72 -18.75 -12.22
C LEU A 188 11.00 -17.96 -13.50
N LYS A 189 10.02 -17.21 -14.04
CA LYS A 189 10.23 -16.39 -15.24
C LYS A 189 11.15 -15.22 -14.94
N LEU A 190 10.94 -14.56 -13.80
CA LEU A 190 11.84 -13.52 -13.31
C LEU A 190 13.25 -14.07 -13.09
N LEU A 191 13.38 -15.21 -12.39
CA LEU A 191 14.68 -15.83 -12.12
C LEU A 191 15.46 -16.15 -13.41
N GLN A 192 14.81 -16.83 -14.37
CA GLN A 192 15.39 -17.14 -15.67
C GLN A 192 15.79 -15.88 -16.43
N LYS A 193 14.95 -14.84 -16.38
CA LYS A 193 15.24 -13.55 -17.02
C LYS A 193 16.50 -12.90 -16.44
N LEU A 194 16.64 -12.86 -15.11
CA LEU A 194 17.82 -12.27 -14.46
C LEU A 194 19.11 -13.00 -14.84
N VAL A 195 19.10 -14.35 -14.82
CA VAL A 195 20.26 -15.16 -15.24
C VAL A 195 20.60 -14.89 -16.71
N SER A 196 19.59 -14.82 -17.59
CA SER A 196 19.83 -14.53 -19.03
C SER A 196 20.43 -13.14 -19.31
N LEU A 197 20.20 -12.17 -18.41
CA LEU A 197 20.67 -10.79 -18.56
C LEU A 197 22.08 -10.55 -17.98
N ALA A 198 22.57 -11.47 -17.15
CA ALA A 198 23.91 -11.42 -16.56
C ALA A 198 24.49 -12.83 -16.36
N PRO A 199 24.65 -13.63 -17.44
CA PRO A 199 25.06 -15.03 -17.34
C PRO A 199 26.51 -15.22 -16.83
N ASP A 200 27.36 -14.19 -16.95
CA ASP A 200 28.73 -14.21 -16.44
C ASP A 200 28.80 -13.98 -14.92
N GLU A 201 27.75 -13.40 -14.33
CA GLU A 201 27.68 -13.09 -12.90
C GLU A 201 26.70 -13.97 -12.13
N LEU A 202 25.56 -14.31 -12.73
CA LEU A 202 24.42 -14.93 -12.08
C LEU A 202 24.13 -16.32 -12.61
N ASP A 203 23.68 -17.19 -11.72
CA ASP A 203 23.18 -18.52 -12.03
C ASP A 203 21.99 -18.84 -11.10
N MET A 204 21.34 -19.98 -11.29
CA MET A 204 20.22 -20.41 -10.47
C MET A 204 20.35 -21.87 -10.05
N THR A 205 19.91 -22.16 -8.83
CA THR A 205 19.79 -23.56 -8.38
C THR A 205 18.46 -24.17 -8.84
N SER A 206 18.40 -25.50 -8.91
CA SER A 206 17.15 -26.24 -9.18
C SER A 206 16.03 -25.97 -8.16
N ARG A 207 16.36 -25.42 -6.98
CA ARG A 207 15.41 -25.04 -5.93
C ARG A 207 14.88 -23.60 -6.06
N GLY A 208 15.27 -22.87 -7.11
CA GLY A 208 14.81 -21.52 -7.39
C GLY A 208 15.57 -20.41 -6.63
N TYR A 209 16.79 -20.69 -6.17
CA TYR A 209 17.65 -19.66 -5.57
C TYR A 209 18.51 -19.00 -6.63
N ILE A 210 18.57 -17.66 -6.61
CA ILE A 210 19.54 -16.90 -7.40
C ILE A 210 20.90 -16.96 -6.71
N VAL A 211 21.94 -17.33 -7.45
CA VAL A 211 23.29 -17.50 -6.93
C VAL A 211 24.30 -16.82 -7.85
N LYS A 212 25.52 -16.70 -7.37
CA LYS A 212 26.66 -16.27 -8.18
C LYS A 212 27.10 -17.41 -9.10
N ALA A 213 27.34 -17.12 -10.37
CA ALA A 213 27.85 -18.09 -11.33
C ALA A 213 29.21 -18.67 -10.85
N ALA A 214 29.41 -19.97 -11.01
CA ALA A 214 30.62 -20.66 -10.52
C ALA A 214 31.92 -20.14 -11.17
N THR A 215 31.81 -19.68 -12.42
CA THR A 215 32.89 -19.05 -13.20
C THR A 215 33.21 -17.64 -12.74
N CYS A 216 32.27 -16.95 -12.09
CA CYS A 216 32.43 -15.57 -11.67
C CYS A 216 33.44 -15.46 -10.51
N LYS A 217 34.60 -14.83 -10.75
CA LYS A 217 35.58 -14.53 -9.69
C LYS A 217 35.39 -13.16 -9.05
N LYS A 218 34.64 -12.27 -9.71
CA LYS A 218 34.36 -10.90 -9.28
C LYS A 218 33.45 -10.87 -8.04
N ARG A 219 33.59 -9.88 -7.16
CA ARG A 219 32.57 -9.63 -6.14
C ARG A 219 31.32 -9.12 -6.84
N ILE A 220 30.14 -9.60 -6.46
CA ILE A 220 28.88 -9.09 -7.01
C ILE A 220 27.88 -8.83 -5.89
N GLU A 221 26.99 -7.87 -6.11
CA GLU A 221 25.83 -7.64 -5.26
C GLU A 221 24.58 -7.46 -6.12
N LEU A 222 23.46 -8.01 -5.64
CA LEU A 222 22.16 -7.88 -6.29
C LEU A 222 21.23 -7.13 -5.34
N GLY A 223 20.75 -5.98 -5.80
CA GLY A 223 19.91 -5.06 -5.04
C GLY A 223 18.53 -4.91 -5.68
N VAL A 224 17.49 -4.72 -4.87
CA VAL A 224 16.15 -4.34 -5.33
C VAL A 224 15.70 -3.09 -4.60
N TYR A 225 15.16 -2.13 -5.34
CA TYR A 225 14.52 -0.94 -4.77
C TYR A 225 13.26 -0.60 -5.56
N TYR A 226 12.44 0.29 -5.01
CA TYR A 226 11.21 0.73 -5.65
C TYR A 226 11.23 2.23 -5.86
N THR A 227 10.64 2.68 -6.98
CA THR A 227 10.73 4.08 -7.41
C THR A 227 9.53 4.46 -8.27
N ARG A 228 9.43 5.74 -8.66
CA ARG A 228 8.37 6.26 -9.54
C ARG A 228 6.96 5.93 -9.02
N HIS A 229 6.73 6.13 -7.72
CA HIS A 229 5.39 6.02 -7.16
C HIS A 229 4.46 7.06 -7.79
N HIS A 230 3.40 6.58 -8.42
CA HIS A 230 2.42 7.37 -9.15
C HIS A 230 1.00 7.00 -8.73
N SER A 231 0.13 8.00 -8.68
CA SER A 231 -1.28 7.87 -8.36
C SER A 231 -2.12 8.69 -9.33
N ALA A 232 -3.27 8.14 -9.74
CA ALA A 232 -4.23 8.82 -10.61
C ALA A 232 -5.65 8.40 -10.25
N VAL A 233 -6.60 9.33 -10.37
CA VAL A 233 -8.04 9.03 -10.22
C VAL A 233 -8.74 9.28 -11.55
N THR A 234 -9.22 8.21 -12.17
CA THR A 234 -10.00 8.26 -13.42
C THR A 234 -11.39 7.74 -13.14
N GLU A 235 -12.43 8.51 -13.52
CA GLU A 235 -13.83 8.13 -13.31
C GLU A 235 -14.13 7.65 -11.87
N HIS A 236 -13.57 8.37 -10.88
CA HIS A 236 -13.71 8.06 -9.44
C HIS A 236 -12.98 6.80 -8.96
N ILE A 237 -12.24 6.10 -9.82
CA ILE A 237 -11.43 4.93 -9.50
C ILE A 237 -9.98 5.37 -9.31
N LEU A 238 -9.39 5.00 -8.17
CA LEU A 238 -7.97 5.23 -7.90
C LEU A 238 -7.14 4.09 -8.50
N SER A 239 -6.11 4.47 -9.24
CA SER A 239 -5.01 3.61 -9.65
C SER A 239 -3.71 4.14 -9.06
N GLU A 240 -2.94 3.27 -8.41
CA GLU A 240 -1.58 3.56 -7.98
C GLU A 240 -0.62 2.49 -8.49
N SER A 241 0.62 2.90 -8.72
CA SER A 241 1.68 2.01 -9.19
C SER A 241 3.03 2.49 -8.70
N MET A 242 3.99 1.57 -8.63
CA MET A 242 5.41 1.90 -8.51
C MET A 242 6.23 0.97 -9.40
N ASP A 243 7.47 1.33 -9.67
CA ASP A 243 8.41 0.43 -10.32
C ASP A 243 9.24 -0.33 -9.30
N MET A 244 9.46 -1.61 -9.57
CA MET A 244 10.50 -2.42 -8.96
C MET A 244 11.71 -2.46 -9.89
N VAL A 245 12.89 -2.16 -9.36
CA VAL A 245 14.15 -2.10 -10.11
C VAL A 245 15.16 -3.02 -9.44
N ILE A 246 15.77 -3.90 -10.23
CA ILE A 246 16.85 -4.79 -9.79
C ILE A 246 18.16 -4.27 -10.35
N LEU A 247 19.11 -4.05 -9.46
CA LEU A 247 20.46 -3.58 -9.76
C LEU A 247 21.46 -4.71 -9.60
N LEU A 248 22.46 -4.74 -10.48
CA LEU A 248 23.65 -5.57 -10.35
C LEU A 248 24.88 -4.68 -10.18
N GLU A 249 25.61 -4.92 -9.10
CA GLU A 249 26.91 -4.32 -8.82
C GLU A 249 28.01 -5.37 -9.01
N VAL A 250 29.13 -4.99 -9.62
CA VAL A 250 30.29 -5.86 -9.85
C VAL A 250 31.55 -5.14 -9.36
N ASN A 251 32.34 -5.79 -8.52
CA ASN A 251 33.60 -5.28 -7.95
C ASN A 251 33.51 -3.89 -7.27
N GLY A 252 32.35 -3.49 -6.75
CA GLY A 252 32.18 -2.17 -6.14
C GLY A 252 32.05 -1.03 -7.15
N GLU A 253 31.90 -1.34 -8.44
CA GLU A 253 31.62 -0.35 -9.48
C GLU A 253 30.19 0.21 -9.34
N LYS A 254 29.87 1.26 -10.11
CA LYS A 254 28.51 1.83 -10.10
C LYS A 254 27.48 0.74 -10.48
N PRO A 255 26.43 0.51 -9.67
CA PRO A 255 25.41 -0.48 -9.99
C PRO A 255 24.71 -0.17 -11.32
N ARG A 256 24.48 -1.20 -12.14
CA ARG A 256 23.69 -1.10 -13.38
C ARG A 256 22.28 -1.66 -13.18
N GLU A 257 21.30 -1.04 -13.82
CA GLU A 257 19.95 -1.59 -13.90
C GLU A 257 19.96 -2.87 -14.73
N LEU A 258 19.58 -3.97 -14.10
CA LEU A 258 19.48 -5.28 -14.73
C LEU A 258 18.05 -5.52 -15.22
N TYR A 259 17.05 -5.17 -14.40
CA TYR A 259 15.65 -5.45 -14.71
C TYR A 259 14.74 -4.42 -14.05
N ARG A 260 13.62 -4.12 -14.72
CA ARG A 260 12.56 -3.27 -14.21
C ARG A 260 11.19 -3.84 -14.56
N LYS A 261 10.25 -3.77 -13.62
CA LYS A 261 8.83 -4.00 -13.86
C LYS A 261 7.98 -2.98 -13.11
N SER A 262 6.83 -2.64 -13.67
CA SER A 262 5.81 -1.89 -12.93
C SER A 262 5.00 -2.84 -12.04
N ILE A 263 4.57 -2.34 -10.89
CA ILE A 263 3.71 -3.01 -9.92
C ILE A 263 2.49 -2.13 -9.70
N ASP A 264 1.34 -2.59 -10.17
CA ASP A 264 0.05 -1.98 -9.90
C ASP A 264 -0.44 -2.37 -8.50
N PHE A 265 -1.05 -1.41 -7.80
CA PHE A 265 -1.51 -1.62 -6.44
C PHE A 265 -2.91 -2.26 -6.44
N ASP A 266 -2.98 -3.56 -6.16
CA ASP A 266 -4.25 -4.25 -5.91
C ASP A 266 -4.76 -4.00 -4.48
N PHE A 267 -5.40 -2.84 -4.30
CA PHE A 267 -5.96 -2.43 -3.01
C PHE A 267 -6.98 -3.43 -2.45
N ASN A 268 -7.72 -4.13 -3.32
CA ASN A 268 -8.73 -5.09 -2.89
C ASN A 268 -8.06 -6.34 -2.33
N TYR A 269 -6.97 -6.79 -2.94
CA TYR A 269 -6.20 -7.89 -2.40
C TYR A 269 -5.66 -7.60 -1.01
N PHE A 270 -5.10 -6.40 -0.80
CA PHE A 270 -4.69 -5.97 0.54
C PHE A 270 -5.87 -5.89 1.52
N ASN A 271 -6.99 -5.30 1.09
CA ASN A 271 -8.23 -5.24 1.88
C ASN A 271 -8.74 -6.64 2.28
N ASN A 272 -8.64 -7.61 1.38
CA ASN A 272 -9.10 -8.97 1.62
C ASN A 272 -8.16 -9.74 2.55
N ILE A 273 -6.84 -9.63 2.37
CA ILE A 273 -5.88 -10.42 3.16
C ILE A 273 -5.85 -9.99 4.63
N VAL A 274 -5.90 -8.70 4.91
CA VAL A 274 -5.95 -8.18 6.30
C VAL A 274 -7.23 -8.63 7.02
N ASN A 275 -8.34 -8.73 6.29
CA ASN A 275 -9.63 -9.22 6.80
C ASN A 275 -9.82 -10.75 6.71
N PHE A 276 -8.83 -11.50 6.21
CA PHE A 276 -8.96 -12.94 6.06
C PHE A 276 -8.86 -13.64 7.43
N SER A 277 -10.01 -14.01 7.98
CA SER A 277 -10.14 -14.62 9.32
C SER A 277 -9.50 -16.00 9.44
N SER A 278 -9.34 -16.72 8.32
CA SER A 278 -8.72 -18.04 8.28
C SER A 278 -7.19 -17.98 8.08
N TRP A 279 -6.59 -16.79 8.14
CA TRP A 279 -5.14 -16.65 8.10
C TRP A 279 -4.51 -17.31 9.32
N LYS A 280 -3.66 -18.32 9.09
CA LYS A 280 -2.89 -18.98 10.13
C LYS A 280 -1.44 -18.54 10.03
N SER A 281 -1.02 -17.69 10.95
CA SER A 281 0.38 -17.25 11.02
C SER A 281 1.27 -18.46 11.27
N THR A 282 2.29 -18.59 10.42
CA THR A 282 3.34 -19.60 10.58
C THR A 282 4.29 -19.19 11.71
N GLU A 283 5.22 -20.07 12.10
CA GLU A 283 6.28 -19.68 13.05
C GLU A 283 7.05 -18.45 12.57
N LEU A 284 7.38 -18.39 11.28
CA LEU A 284 7.98 -17.20 10.65
C LEU A 284 7.05 -16.00 10.74
N GLY A 285 5.75 -16.17 10.46
CA GLY A 285 4.77 -15.10 10.58
C GLY A 285 4.72 -14.50 11.98
N ASN A 286 4.73 -15.34 13.02
CA ASN A 286 4.76 -14.87 14.41
C ASN A 286 6.05 -14.10 14.73
N LYS A 287 7.21 -14.56 14.25
CA LYS A 287 8.48 -13.83 14.38
C LYS A 287 8.42 -12.46 13.69
N LEU A 288 7.87 -12.40 12.48
CA LEU A 288 7.70 -11.15 11.74
C LEU A 288 6.84 -10.14 12.53
N LEU A 289 5.71 -10.58 13.08
CA LEU A 289 4.85 -9.72 13.91
C LEU A 289 5.58 -9.20 15.16
N MET A 290 6.36 -10.06 15.83
CA MET A 290 7.19 -9.65 16.96
C MET A 290 8.23 -8.60 16.56
N HIS A 291 8.97 -8.83 15.47
CA HIS A 291 9.96 -7.86 14.98
C HIS A 291 9.33 -6.51 14.63
N ALA A 292 8.17 -6.51 13.98
CA ALA A 292 7.47 -5.27 13.65
C ALA A 292 7.06 -4.50 14.91
N LYS A 293 6.53 -5.22 15.93
CA LYS A 293 6.18 -4.62 17.21
C LYS A 293 7.39 -4.06 17.95
N ASP A 294 8.50 -4.80 17.99
CA ASP A 294 9.70 -4.39 18.72
C ASP A 294 10.38 -3.18 18.04
N ILE A 295 10.37 -3.13 16.70
CA ILE A 295 11.06 -2.07 15.95
C ILE A 295 10.20 -0.81 15.83
N LEU A 296 8.93 -0.95 15.46
CA LEU A 296 8.05 0.18 15.14
C LEU A 296 7.11 0.55 16.31
N GLY A 297 6.95 -0.32 17.32
CA GLY A 297 6.03 -0.07 18.43
C GLY A 297 6.43 1.12 19.30
N GLU A 298 7.71 1.48 19.36
CA GLU A 298 8.16 2.71 20.03
C GLU A 298 7.85 4.00 19.24
N CYS A 299 7.41 3.87 17.98
CA CYS A 299 7.03 4.97 17.11
C CYS A 299 5.52 5.27 17.14
N LEU A 300 4.74 4.48 17.91
CA LEU A 300 3.29 4.64 18.11
C LEU A 300 2.94 5.72 19.14
#